data_AF-A0A542IWI2-F1
#
_entry.id   AF-A0A542IWI2-F1
#
_cell.length_a   1.000
_cell.length_b   1.000
_cell.length_c   1.000
_cell.angle_alpha   90.00
_cell.angle_beta   90.00
_cell.angle_gamma   90.00
#
_symmetry.space_group_name_H-M   'P 1'
#
loop_
_entity.id
_entity.type
_entity.pdbx_description
1 polymer ?
#
loop_
_entity_poly.entity_id
_entity_poly.type
_entity_poly.pdbx_seq_one_letter_code
_entity_poly.pdbx_strand_id
1 'polypeptide(L)'
;MRSTRKTRPVSDVTGRGWLLPSGIKCTYRDLSTDSESAGTLKQLTDDKSAGRAEILRTLSTRGPMSQAELARNAALAPSTVSGIVASLRAEGILGEAPRTAAAASGPKGGRPGTVLALQPSLGTVAGIDFGKKHVRVAIADLGHNILVEKVSLFVPDAPAAQHIELAGALLDEALQELNLDKTSVINVGVGIPGPVHKAAGDPVDSAILPGWRGVNVSKALNVALDLPIRIANDANLGALSEWMWGAARGCSDVAYLKISTGIGGGLILGGNPYWGSGGTAGEIGHTIIDPLGRFCRCGNRGCLETIAGAETILRTGEKIAPGLTVTQLIQLARQGETTCIKALSDAGHAIGIALAMLCNLINPECVVVGGEMASAGELLLDPINASFRQAALTSVAGDLTVIRGSLGEQAEVLGAVAIALRNAVSPRPHPGN
;
A
#
# COMPACT_ATOMS: atom_id res chain seq x y z
N MET A 1 -55.06 39.54 13.72
CA MET A 1 -55.11 38.27 14.48
C MET A 1 -54.09 37.31 13.91
N ARG A 2 -53.22 36.79 14.77
CA ARG A 2 -52.06 35.95 14.46
C ARG A 2 -52.48 34.53 14.05
N SER A 3 -51.77 33.92 13.11
CA SER A 3 -51.64 32.46 12.98
C SER A 3 -50.44 32.16 12.05
N THR A 4 -49.22 32.30 12.58
CA THR A 4 -48.28 31.21 12.91
C THR A 4 -47.85 30.35 11.71
N ARG A 5 -46.73 30.76 11.11
CA ARG A 5 -45.82 29.90 10.32
C ARG A 5 -45.43 28.69 11.19
N LYS A 6 -45.79 27.48 10.75
CA LYS A 6 -45.17 26.23 11.22
C LYS A 6 -44.06 25.85 10.24
N THR A 7 -42.83 26.09 10.68
CA THR A 7 -41.62 25.45 10.17
C THR A 7 -41.73 23.94 10.38
N ARG A 8 -41.62 23.14 9.31
CA ARG A 8 -41.37 21.69 9.42
C ARG A 8 -39.86 21.44 9.39
N PRO A 9 -39.35 20.45 10.14
CA PRO A 9 -37.93 20.21 10.28
C PRO A 9 -37.35 19.55 9.02
N VAL A 10 -36.07 19.83 8.78
CA VAL A 10 -35.19 19.09 7.88
C VAL A 10 -35.16 17.63 8.33
N SER A 11 -35.61 16.72 7.47
CA SER A 11 -35.52 15.29 7.71
C SER A 11 -34.07 14.82 7.53
N ASP A 12 -33.57 14.16 8.57
CA ASP A 12 -32.38 13.30 8.54
C ASP A 12 -32.33 12.42 7.29
N VAL A 13 -31.21 12.48 6.57
CA VAL A 13 -30.79 11.45 5.62
C VAL A 13 -29.48 10.88 6.11
N THR A 14 -29.53 10.23 7.28
CA THR A 14 -28.55 9.22 7.69
C THR A 14 -29.09 7.87 7.25
N GLY A 15 -28.40 7.20 6.34
CA GLY A 15 -28.73 5.81 6.02
C GLY A 15 -28.43 5.42 4.59
N ARG A 16 -27.17 5.06 4.32
CA ARG A 16 -26.84 4.02 3.34
C ARG A 16 -25.53 3.39 3.78
N GLY A 17 -25.66 2.32 4.57
CA GLY A 17 -24.57 1.45 4.97
C GLY A 17 -24.01 0.73 3.75
N TRP A 18 -22.69 0.74 3.63
CA TRP A 18 -21.98 -0.11 2.69
C TRP A 18 -21.87 -1.50 3.32
N LEU A 19 -22.47 -2.48 2.65
CA LEU A 19 -22.34 -3.90 2.99
C LEU A 19 -20.89 -4.31 2.72
N LEU A 20 -20.14 -4.56 3.79
CA LEU A 20 -18.89 -5.32 3.77
C LEU A 20 -19.16 -6.71 3.16
N PRO A 21 -18.27 -7.26 2.32
CA PRO A 21 -18.25 -8.69 2.07
C PRO A 21 -17.96 -9.40 3.40
N SER A 22 -18.96 -10.10 3.91
CA SER A 22 -18.95 -10.83 5.17
C SER A 22 -17.86 -11.91 5.23
N GLY A 23 -17.23 -12.08 6.39
CA GLY A 23 -16.77 -13.42 6.77
C GLY A 23 -15.61 -13.62 7.73
N ILE A 24 -15.23 -12.68 8.62
CA ILE A 24 -14.34 -13.03 9.75
C ILE A 24 -14.86 -12.33 11.03
N LYS A 25 -15.61 -13.08 11.84
CA LYS A 25 -15.74 -12.79 13.27
C LYS A 25 -14.65 -13.58 13.98
N CYS A 26 -13.55 -12.92 14.32
CA CYS A 26 -12.56 -13.49 15.23
C CYS A 26 -12.96 -13.08 16.65
N THR A 27 -13.38 -14.04 17.47
CA THR A 27 -13.62 -13.78 18.89
C THR A 27 -12.27 -13.63 19.58
N TYR A 28 -11.88 -12.39 19.85
CA TYR A 28 -10.68 -12.05 20.59
C TYR A 28 -10.92 -12.31 22.08
N ARG A 29 -10.19 -13.25 22.68
CA ARG A 29 -10.11 -13.42 24.13
C ARG A 29 -8.63 -13.40 24.50
N ASP A 30 -8.32 -12.47 25.39
CA ASP A 30 -7.09 -12.33 26.17
C ASP A 30 -5.80 -12.11 25.36
N LEU A 31 -5.57 -10.86 24.92
CA LEU A 31 -4.22 -10.30 25.02
C LEU A 31 -4.00 -9.90 26.47
N SER A 32 -3.03 -10.52 27.15
CA SER A 32 -2.55 -9.98 28.41
C SER A 32 -1.90 -8.63 28.14
N THR A 33 -2.25 -7.63 28.95
CA THR A 33 -1.72 -6.27 28.92
C THR A 33 -0.33 -6.21 29.58
N ASP A 34 0.57 -7.11 29.21
CA ASP A 34 1.95 -7.07 29.67
C ASP A 34 2.71 -6.05 28.80
N SER A 35 2.85 -4.85 29.35
CA SER A 35 3.48 -3.66 28.78
C SER A 35 4.99 -3.80 28.50
N GLU A 36 5.57 -4.99 28.67
CA GLU A 36 6.96 -5.32 28.35
C GLU A 36 7.17 -5.77 26.88
N SER A 37 6.09 -6.08 26.15
CA SER A 37 6.13 -6.78 24.84
C SER A 37 6.77 -6.00 23.68
N ALA A 38 6.63 -4.68 23.61
CA ALA A 38 7.19 -3.87 22.51
C ALA A 38 8.72 -3.77 22.54
N GLY A 39 9.35 -3.97 23.71
CA GLY A 39 10.81 -4.10 23.84
C GLY A 39 11.33 -5.45 23.36
N THR A 40 10.49 -6.48 23.38
CA THR A 40 10.90 -7.88 23.23
C THR A 40 11.37 -8.18 21.81
N LEU A 41 10.67 -7.79 20.75
CA LEU A 41 11.07 -8.18 19.38
C LEU A 41 12.43 -7.58 18.96
N LYS A 42 12.69 -6.33 19.35
CA LYS A 42 13.94 -5.63 19.07
C LYS A 42 15.11 -6.17 19.90
N GLN A 43 14.84 -6.61 21.13
CA GLN A 43 15.81 -7.33 21.97
C GLN A 43 16.07 -8.76 21.46
N LEU A 44 15.03 -9.44 20.94
CA LEU A 44 15.10 -10.80 20.39
C LEU A 44 15.96 -10.90 19.12
N THR A 45 16.12 -9.80 18.38
CA THR A 45 17.05 -9.70 17.24
C THR A 45 18.48 -9.38 17.63
N ASP A 46 18.69 -8.71 18.77
CA ASP A 46 20.01 -8.22 19.20
C ASP A 46 20.84 -9.32 19.90
N ASP A 47 20.20 -10.40 20.42
CA ASP A 47 20.84 -11.25 21.44
C ASP A 47 21.20 -12.70 21.06
N LYS A 48 20.80 -13.28 19.90
CA LYS A 48 21.14 -14.69 19.56
C LYS A 48 21.26 -14.95 18.05
N SER A 49 22.23 -15.80 17.68
CA SER A 49 22.62 -16.35 16.35
C SER A 49 22.01 -15.72 15.09
N ALA A 50 22.84 -15.34 14.12
CA ALA A 50 22.43 -14.73 12.84
C ALA A 50 21.23 -15.42 12.15
N GLY A 51 21.13 -16.74 12.23
CA GLY A 51 20.00 -17.50 11.66
C GLY A 51 18.65 -17.24 12.35
N ARG A 52 18.64 -16.93 13.65
CA ARG A 52 17.41 -16.61 14.38
C ARG A 52 16.86 -15.25 13.97
N ALA A 53 17.71 -14.22 13.96
CA ALA A 53 17.36 -12.90 13.48
C ALA A 53 16.82 -12.96 12.04
N GLU A 54 17.47 -13.77 11.19
CA GLU A 54 17.05 -13.96 9.81
C GLU A 54 15.67 -14.63 9.66
N ILE A 55 15.35 -15.63 10.49
CA ILE A 55 14.01 -16.24 10.52
C ILE A 55 12.93 -15.24 10.94
N LEU A 56 13.17 -14.49 12.01
CA LEU A 56 12.23 -13.47 12.48
C LEU A 56 12.02 -12.38 11.42
N ARG A 57 13.11 -11.93 10.79
CA ARG A 57 13.09 -10.93 9.73
C ARG A 57 12.32 -11.45 8.52
N THR A 58 12.53 -12.70 8.13
CA THR A 58 11.83 -13.31 7.00
C THR A 58 10.33 -13.37 7.24
N LEU A 59 9.89 -13.85 8.41
CA LEU A 59 8.46 -13.92 8.76
C LEU A 59 7.83 -12.53 8.89
N SER A 60 8.54 -11.59 9.48
CA SER A 60 8.08 -10.21 9.60
C SER A 60 7.95 -9.52 8.23
N THR A 61 8.91 -9.73 7.32
CA THR A 61 8.98 -9.01 6.03
C THR A 61 8.20 -9.67 4.89
N ARG A 62 7.92 -10.97 4.98
CA ARG A 62 7.26 -11.77 3.92
C ARG A 62 5.97 -12.46 4.38
N GLY A 63 5.68 -12.42 5.68
CA GLY A 63 4.47 -13.00 6.25
C GLY A 63 4.57 -14.47 6.60
N PRO A 64 3.43 -15.06 7.01
CA PRO A 64 3.36 -16.45 7.43
C PRO A 64 3.74 -17.44 6.32
N MET A 65 4.54 -18.46 6.66
CA MET A 65 4.99 -19.46 5.67
C MET A 65 5.36 -20.79 6.32
N SER A 66 5.44 -21.84 5.51
CA SER A 66 5.92 -23.17 5.95
C SER A 66 7.42 -23.16 6.29
N GLN A 67 7.90 -24.14 7.06
CA GLN A 67 9.35 -24.29 7.31
C GLN A 67 10.17 -24.44 6.03
N ALA A 68 9.61 -25.09 5.00
CA ALA A 68 10.28 -25.27 3.72
C ALA A 68 10.43 -23.95 2.96
N GLU A 69 9.39 -23.11 2.97
CA GLU A 69 9.47 -21.75 2.42
C GLU A 69 10.41 -20.87 3.24
N LEU A 70 10.37 -20.99 4.57
CA LEU A 70 11.25 -20.25 5.47
C LEU A 70 12.72 -20.58 5.18
N ALA A 71 13.07 -21.86 5.02
CA ALA A 71 14.42 -22.27 4.65
C ALA A 71 14.88 -21.67 3.31
N ARG A 72 14.01 -21.66 2.29
CA ARG A 72 14.33 -21.06 0.98
C ARG A 72 14.50 -19.54 1.07
N ASN A 73 13.56 -18.86 1.71
CA ASN A 73 13.54 -17.38 1.77
C ASN A 73 14.62 -16.81 2.69
N ALA A 74 14.94 -17.52 3.78
CA ALA A 74 16.01 -17.16 4.71
C ALA A 74 17.40 -17.60 4.22
N ALA A 75 17.48 -18.37 3.12
CA ALA A 75 18.71 -19.02 2.64
C ALA A 75 19.44 -19.83 3.72
N LEU A 76 18.69 -20.60 4.53
CA LEU A 76 19.20 -21.43 5.62
C LEU A 76 18.99 -22.92 5.34
N ALA A 77 19.87 -23.77 5.87
CA ALA A 77 19.70 -25.22 5.78
C ALA A 77 18.43 -25.69 6.52
N PRO A 78 17.64 -26.64 5.98
CA PRO A 78 16.39 -27.10 6.61
C PRO A 78 16.55 -27.55 8.06
N SER A 79 17.64 -28.25 8.39
CA SER A 79 17.95 -28.71 9.76
C SER A 79 18.17 -27.54 10.74
N THR A 80 18.80 -26.46 10.28
CA THR A 80 19.00 -25.24 11.05
C THR A 80 17.68 -24.55 11.33
N VAL A 81 16.81 -24.44 10.31
CA VAL A 81 15.47 -23.86 10.46
C VAL A 81 14.64 -24.65 11.46
N SER A 82 14.59 -25.98 11.37
CA SER A 82 13.80 -26.80 12.30
C SER A 82 14.26 -26.64 13.75
N GLY A 83 15.57 -26.59 14.01
CA GLY A 83 16.10 -26.34 15.36
C GLY A 83 15.74 -24.97 15.92
N ILE A 84 15.89 -23.91 15.11
CA ILE A 84 15.55 -22.54 15.52
C ILE A 84 14.03 -22.38 15.73
N VAL A 85 13.22 -22.94 14.84
CA VAL A 85 11.75 -22.90 14.95
C VAL A 85 11.28 -23.61 16.21
N ALA A 86 11.87 -24.75 16.57
CA ALA A 86 11.54 -25.45 17.82
C ALA A 86 11.81 -24.58 19.05
N SER A 87 12.97 -23.90 19.10
CA SER A 87 13.30 -22.94 20.17
C SER A 87 12.30 -21.79 20.23
N LEU A 88 12.06 -21.13 19.10
CA LEU A 88 11.15 -19.98 19.01
C LEU A 88 9.70 -20.33 19.38
N ARG A 89 9.25 -21.56 19.08
CA ARG A 89 7.93 -22.05 19.51
C ARG A 89 7.88 -22.31 21.01
N ALA A 90 8.92 -22.90 21.59
CA ALA A 90 9.01 -23.13 23.03
C ALA A 90 9.01 -21.80 23.82
N GLU A 91 9.55 -20.74 23.23
CA GLU A 91 9.55 -19.38 23.77
C GLU A 91 8.24 -18.61 23.51
N GLY A 92 7.26 -19.20 22.80
CA GLY A 92 6.00 -18.53 22.48
C GLY A 92 6.13 -17.37 21.49
N ILE A 93 7.20 -17.32 20.70
CA ILE A 93 7.44 -16.28 19.68
C ILE A 93 6.79 -16.68 18.35
N LEU A 94 6.77 -17.98 18.05
CA LEU A 94 6.13 -18.53 16.85
C LEU A 94 4.87 -19.31 17.19
N GLY A 95 3.83 -19.07 16.39
CA GLY A 95 2.57 -19.79 16.41
C GLY A 95 2.27 -20.51 15.10
N GLU A 96 1.16 -21.25 15.08
CA GLU A 96 0.57 -21.72 13.83
C GLU A 96 -0.38 -20.65 13.30
N ALA A 97 -0.17 -20.22 12.06
CA ALA A 97 -1.11 -19.32 11.42
C ALA A 97 -2.40 -20.08 11.09
N PRO A 98 -3.58 -19.46 11.26
CA PRO A 98 -4.82 -20.00 10.72
C PRO A 98 -4.63 -20.29 9.23
N ARG A 99 -5.05 -21.47 8.77
CA ARG A 99 -5.07 -21.77 7.33
C ARG A 99 -6.04 -20.81 6.64
N THR A 100 -5.52 -19.76 6.03
CA THR A 100 -6.31 -18.94 5.11
C THR A 100 -6.51 -19.73 3.81
N ALA A 101 -7.65 -19.54 3.15
CA ALA A 101 -8.00 -20.26 1.91
C ALA A 101 -6.95 -20.08 0.79
N ALA A 102 -6.15 -18.99 0.85
CA ALA A 102 -5.10 -18.68 -0.11
C ALA A 102 -3.81 -19.52 0.03
N ALA A 103 -3.60 -20.21 1.16
CA ALA A 103 -2.44 -21.10 1.38
C ALA A 103 -2.62 -22.51 0.76
N ALA A 104 -3.74 -22.77 0.08
CA ALA A 104 -4.07 -24.06 -0.52
C ALA A 104 -3.42 -24.29 -1.90
N SER A 105 -2.74 -23.29 -2.48
CA SER A 105 -2.17 -23.33 -3.83
C SER A 105 -0.74 -23.87 -3.90
N GLY A 106 -0.35 -24.76 -2.97
CA GLY A 106 0.95 -25.43 -3.01
C GLY A 106 0.99 -26.58 -4.03
N PRO A 107 2.18 -27.05 -4.46
CA PRO A 107 2.31 -28.19 -5.36
C PRO A 107 1.52 -29.41 -4.87
N LYS A 108 0.75 -30.03 -5.78
CA LYS A 108 -0.01 -31.27 -5.51
C LYS A 108 0.96 -32.42 -5.26
N GLY A 109 1.37 -32.64 -4.01
CA GLY A 109 2.18 -33.81 -3.65
C GLY A 109 3.04 -33.61 -2.41
N GLY A 110 2.42 -33.62 -1.23
CA GLY A 110 3.11 -33.61 0.08
C GLY A 110 2.14 -33.26 1.20
N ARG A 111 2.34 -33.80 2.41
CA ARG A 111 1.56 -33.39 3.59
C ARG A 111 1.80 -31.88 3.77
N PRO A 112 0.77 -31.02 3.67
CA PRO A 112 0.98 -29.57 3.74
C PRO A 112 1.63 -29.23 5.08
N GLY A 113 2.84 -28.67 5.05
CA GLY A 113 3.56 -28.27 6.25
C GLY A 113 2.77 -27.22 7.03
N THR A 114 2.92 -27.21 8.35
CA THR A 114 2.34 -26.15 9.19
C THR A 114 2.84 -24.78 8.75
N VAL A 115 1.93 -23.81 8.61
CA VAL A 115 2.25 -22.41 8.34
C VAL A 115 2.63 -21.73 9.66
N LEU A 116 3.84 -21.18 9.72
CA LEU A 116 4.38 -20.47 10.87
C LEU A 116 4.13 -18.98 10.76
N ALA A 117 3.79 -18.34 11.88
CA ALA A 117 3.70 -16.90 12.00
C ALA A 117 4.33 -16.42 13.31
N LEU A 118 4.70 -15.14 13.37
CA LEU A 118 4.98 -14.47 14.63
C LEU A 118 3.69 -14.38 15.45
N GLN A 119 3.80 -14.56 16.76
CA GLN A 119 2.64 -14.49 17.65
C GLN A 119 2.10 -13.06 17.75
N PRO A 120 0.77 -12.86 17.76
CA PRO A 120 0.16 -11.54 17.92
C PRO A 120 0.52 -10.84 19.23
N SER A 121 0.82 -11.61 20.29
CA SER A 121 1.22 -11.08 21.60
C SER A 121 2.55 -10.34 21.61
N LEU A 122 3.35 -10.45 20.54
CA LEU A 122 4.65 -9.78 20.44
C LEU A 122 4.53 -8.28 20.16
N GLY A 123 3.32 -7.78 19.89
CA GLY A 123 3.01 -6.37 19.68
C GLY A 123 2.31 -6.12 18.34
N THR A 124 2.08 -4.84 18.06
CA THR A 124 1.36 -4.40 16.86
C THR A 124 2.20 -3.40 16.06
N VAL A 125 1.76 -3.15 14.84
CA VAL A 125 2.25 -2.05 14.00
C VAL A 125 1.08 -1.24 13.48
N ALA A 126 1.31 0.01 13.13
CA ALA A 126 0.32 0.86 12.49
C ALA A 126 0.76 1.27 11.09
N GLY A 127 -0.21 1.44 10.19
CA GLY A 127 -0.05 2.07 8.89
C GLY A 127 -0.91 3.31 8.83
N ILE A 128 -0.36 4.41 8.34
CA ILE A 128 -1.07 5.66 8.08
C ILE A 128 -0.90 5.99 6.60
N ASP A 129 -1.98 6.20 5.87
CA ASP A 129 -1.96 6.69 4.49
C ASP A 129 -2.56 8.08 4.42
N PHE A 130 -1.79 9.05 3.93
CA PHE A 130 -2.28 10.37 3.57
C PHE A 130 -2.57 10.40 2.07
N GLY A 131 -3.85 10.41 1.70
CA GLY A 131 -4.27 10.73 0.35
C GLY A 131 -4.37 12.24 0.12
N LYS A 132 -4.92 12.65 -1.04
CA LYS A 132 -5.16 14.07 -1.33
C LYS A 132 -6.26 14.70 -0.45
N LYS A 133 -7.24 13.90 -0.03
CA LYS A 133 -8.47 14.33 0.66
C LYS A 133 -8.81 13.48 1.87
N HIS A 134 -7.97 12.51 2.22
CA HIS A 134 -8.27 11.54 3.25
C HIS A 134 -7.01 11.18 4.02
N VAL A 135 -7.22 10.74 5.25
CA VAL A 135 -6.24 9.97 6.01
C VAL A 135 -6.88 8.64 6.41
N ARG A 136 -6.15 7.55 6.23
CA ARG A 136 -6.55 6.20 6.62
C ARG A 136 -5.53 5.63 7.59
N VAL A 137 -5.98 4.99 8.65
CA VAL A 137 -5.14 4.36 9.67
C VAL A 137 -5.54 2.90 9.79
N ALA A 138 -4.57 2.00 9.83
CA ALA A 138 -4.80 0.58 10.09
C ALA A 138 -3.82 0.08 11.16
N ILE A 139 -4.27 -0.83 12.01
CA ILE A 139 -3.41 -1.53 12.98
C ILE A 139 -3.38 -3.01 12.62
N ALA A 140 -2.19 -3.61 12.66
CA ALA A 140 -1.99 -5.02 12.41
C ALA A 140 -1.13 -5.67 13.50
N ASP A 141 -1.31 -6.96 13.71
CA ASP A 141 -0.38 -7.76 14.49
C ASP A 141 0.86 -8.18 13.66
N LEU A 142 1.88 -8.72 14.33
CA LEU A 142 3.08 -9.24 13.68
C LEU A 142 2.85 -10.54 12.90
N GLY A 143 1.67 -11.16 13.05
CA GLY A 143 1.19 -12.29 12.25
C GLY A 143 0.60 -11.87 10.90
N HIS A 144 0.63 -10.58 10.57
CA HIS A 144 0.10 -9.97 9.34
C HIS A 144 -1.44 -9.92 9.30
N ASN A 145 -2.11 -10.01 10.46
CA ASN A 145 -3.55 -9.84 10.53
C ASN A 145 -3.90 -8.36 10.74
N ILE A 146 -4.78 -7.82 9.90
CA ILE A 146 -5.32 -6.47 10.07
C ILE A 146 -6.41 -6.52 11.13
N LEU A 147 -6.24 -5.74 12.19
CA LEU A 147 -7.10 -5.77 13.38
C LEU A 147 -8.22 -4.72 13.29
N VAL A 148 -7.89 -3.51 12.84
CA VAL A 148 -8.82 -2.39 12.70
C VAL A 148 -8.37 -1.45 11.60
N GLU A 149 -9.33 -0.76 10.99
CA GLU A 149 -9.10 0.31 10.02
C GLU A 149 -10.03 1.48 10.31
N LYS A 150 -9.50 2.70 10.22
CA LYS A 150 -10.21 3.97 10.37
C LYS A 150 -9.91 4.87 9.18
N VAL A 151 -10.88 5.69 8.79
CA VAL A 151 -10.71 6.65 7.68
C VAL A 151 -11.43 7.94 8.02
N SER A 152 -10.82 9.07 7.66
CA SER A 152 -11.45 10.38 7.72
C SER A 152 -11.07 11.22 6.50
N LEU A 153 -11.97 12.11 6.10
CA LEU A 153 -11.72 13.08 5.05
C LEU A 153 -11.17 14.38 5.64
N PHE A 154 -10.34 15.09 4.89
CA PHE A 154 -9.84 16.41 5.25
C PHE A 154 -9.86 17.37 4.05
N VAL A 155 -9.72 18.66 4.34
CA VAL A 155 -9.60 19.72 3.32
C VAL A 155 -8.15 19.76 2.80
N PRO A 156 -7.90 19.57 1.50
CA PRO A 156 -6.52 19.43 0.97
C PRO A 156 -5.57 20.60 1.28
N ASP A 157 -6.12 21.82 1.35
CA ASP A 157 -5.35 23.05 1.55
C ASP A 157 -5.08 23.37 3.03
N ALA A 158 -5.59 22.55 3.95
CA ALA A 158 -5.33 22.76 5.37
C ALA A 158 -3.85 22.47 5.71
N PRO A 159 -3.29 23.12 6.76
CA PRO A 159 -1.90 22.93 7.15
C PRO A 159 -1.59 21.48 7.51
N ALA A 160 -0.36 21.02 7.22
CA ALA A 160 0.08 19.66 7.55
C ALA A 160 -0.16 19.26 9.01
N ALA A 161 0.01 20.20 9.96
CA ALA A 161 -0.23 19.97 11.37
C ALA A 161 -1.66 19.46 11.65
N GLN A 162 -2.67 19.97 10.96
CA GLN A 162 -4.07 19.53 11.14
C GLN A 162 -4.29 18.12 10.59
N HIS A 163 -3.67 17.79 9.45
CA HIS A 163 -3.76 16.44 8.89
C HIS A 163 -3.05 15.42 9.80
N ILE A 164 -1.89 15.79 10.34
CA ILE A 164 -1.12 14.96 11.26
C ILE A 164 -1.86 14.77 12.59
N GLU A 165 -2.47 15.82 13.13
CA GLU A 165 -3.32 15.74 14.33
C GLU A 165 -4.51 14.80 14.11
N LEU A 166 -5.18 14.91 12.96
CA LEU A 166 -6.26 13.99 12.59
C LEU A 166 -5.78 12.54 12.50
N ALA A 167 -4.60 12.30 11.95
CA ALA A 167 -4.01 10.96 11.88
C ALA A 167 -3.73 10.38 13.28
N GLY A 168 -3.20 11.22 14.19
CA GLY A 168 -2.99 10.85 15.59
C GLY A 168 -4.29 10.50 16.30
N ALA A 169 -5.33 11.33 16.13
CA ALA A 169 -6.65 11.06 16.72
C ALA A 169 -7.27 9.75 16.21
N LEU A 170 -7.15 9.45 14.91
CA LEU A 170 -7.63 8.17 14.36
C LEU A 170 -6.82 6.97 14.86
N LEU A 171 -5.51 7.13 15.06
CA LEU A 171 -4.68 6.09 15.66
C LEU A 171 -5.09 5.83 17.11
N ASP A 172 -5.31 6.87 17.90
CA ASP A 172 -5.76 6.75 19.28
C ASP A 172 -7.15 6.10 19.36
N GLU A 173 -8.08 6.46 18.45
CA GLU A 173 -9.40 5.82 18.34
C GLU A 173 -9.28 4.32 18.00
N ALA A 174 -8.41 3.98 17.04
CA ALA A 174 -8.16 2.59 16.65
C ALA A 174 -7.56 1.76 17.80
N LEU A 175 -6.64 2.34 18.57
CA LEU A 175 -6.04 1.70 19.75
C LEU A 175 -7.07 1.50 20.87
N GLN A 176 -7.92 2.50 21.12
CA GLN A 176 -9.00 2.40 22.10
C GLN A 176 -9.99 1.29 21.75
N GLU A 177 -10.37 1.16 20.47
CA GLU A 177 -11.27 0.08 20.02
C GLU A 177 -10.69 -1.31 20.31
N LEU A 178 -9.37 -1.47 20.18
CA LEU A 178 -8.66 -2.71 20.45
C LEU A 178 -8.30 -2.90 21.93
N ASN A 179 -8.55 -1.92 22.80
CA ASN A 179 -8.08 -1.86 24.19
C ASN A 179 -6.55 -2.03 24.28
N LEU A 180 -5.82 -1.38 23.38
CA LEU A 180 -4.36 -1.40 23.33
C LEU A 180 -3.78 -0.07 23.77
N ASP A 181 -2.68 -0.13 24.52
CA ASP A 181 -1.86 1.03 24.80
C ASP A 181 -0.98 1.37 23.59
N LYS A 182 -0.69 2.66 23.42
CA LYS A 182 0.19 3.16 22.36
C LYS A 182 1.59 2.54 22.40
N THR A 183 2.06 2.14 23.58
CA THR A 183 3.34 1.43 23.78
C THR A 183 3.37 0.06 23.11
N SER A 184 2.22 -0.54 22.78
CA SER A 184 2.14 -1.81 22.04
C SER A 184 2.48 -1.66 20.55
N VAL A 185 2.49 -0.43 20.01
CA VAL A 185 2.80 -0.14 18.61
C VAL A 185 4.32 -0.04 18.44
N ILE A 186 4.91 -1.02 17.76
CA ILE A 186 6.37 -1.13 17.61
C ILE A 186 6.89 -0.16 16.55
N ASN A 187 6.14 0.01 15.46
CA ASN A 187 6.48 0.91 14.36
C ASN A 187 5.21 1.41 13.67
N VAL A 188 5.34 2.59 13.06
CA VAL A 188 4.33 3.19 12.20
C VAL A 188 4.90 3.36 10.80
N GLY A 189 4.25 2.78 9.80
CA GLY A 189 4.52 3.11 8.41
C GLY A 189 3.62 4.26 7.97
N VAL A 190 4.15 5.16 7.15
CA VAL A 190 3.41 6.33 6.68
C VAL A 190 3.54 6.45 5.16
N GLY A 191 2.40 6.43 4.48
CA GLY A 191 2.26 6.68 3.05
C GLY A 191 1.95 8.13 2.76
N ILE A 192 2.68 8.71 1.80
CA ILE A 192 2.48 10.10 1.35
C ILE A 192 2.52 10.15 -0.17
N PRO A 193 1.70 11.01 -0.81
CA PRO A 193 1.74 11.18 -2.25
C PRO A 193 3.01 11.93 -2.67
N GLY A 194 3.73 11.37 -3.64
CA GLY A 194 4.94 11.97 -4.20
C GLY A 194 6.24 11.35 -3.71
N PRO A 195 7.38 11.78 -4.30
CA PRO A 195 8.67 11.16 -4.07
C PRO A 195 9.15 11.39 -2.63
N VAL A 196 9.80 10.38 -2.06
CA VAL A 196 10.39 10.42 -0.70
C VAL A 196 11.87 10.12 -0.81
N HIS A 197 12.72 11.04 -0.38
CA HIS A 197 14.17 10.84 -0.47
C HIS A 197 14.66 9.85 0.58
N LYS A 198 15.38 8.81 0.13
CA LYS A 198 15.89 7.75 1.01
C LYS A 198 16.79 8.26 2.15
N ALA A 199 17.67 9.22 1.85
CA ALA A 199 18.64 9.75 2.82
C ALA A 199 18.02 10.70 3.85
N ALA A 200 17.03 11.49 3.44
CA ALA A 200 16.35 12.44 4.34
C ALA A 200 15.23 11.77 5.14
N GLY A 201 14.65 10.68 4.63
CA GLY A 201 13.45 10.07 5.21
C GLY A 201 12.20 10.96 5.09
N ASP A 202 12.30 12.05 4.34
CA ASP A 202 11.27 13.08 4.16
C ASP A 202 10.79 13.12 2.70
N PRO A 203 9.51 13.48 2.48
CA PRO A 203 9.01 13.82 1.16
C PRO A 203 9.85 14.93 0.52
N VAL A 204 10.10 14.81 -0.79
CA VAL A 204 10.62 15.94 -1.57
C VAL A 204 9.53 17.01 -1.59
N ASP A 205 9.92 18.29 -1.53
CA ASP A 205 8.97 19.42 -1.63
C ASP A 205 8.11 19.26 -2.89
N SER A 206 6.87 18.81 -2.70
CA SER A 206 5.96 18.45 -3.78
C SER A 206 4.66 19.22 -3.65
N ALA A 207 4.11 19.67 -4.78
CA ALA A 207 2.87 20.44 -4.80
C ALA A 207 1.61 19.57 -4.62
N ILE A 208 1.74 18.27 -4.29
CA ILE A 208 0.61 17.33 -4.25
C ILE A 208 -0.27 17.56 -3.02
N LEU A 209 0.36 17.87 -1.88
CA LEU A 209 -0.29 18.33 -0.66
C LEU A 209 0.14 19.78 -0.39
N PRO A 210 -0.61 20.79 -0.86
CA PRO A 210 -0.18 22.20 -0.78
C PRO A 210 0.15 22.67 0.64
N GLY A 211 -0.63 22.24 1.63
CA GLY A 211 -0.42 22.59 3.04
C GLY A 211 0.79 21.92 3.71
N TRP A 212 1.52 21.07 2.98
CA TRP A 212 2.70 20.34 3.45
C TRP A 212 4.01 20.92 2.90
N ARG A 213 3.91 21.95 2.05
CA ARG A 213 5.06 22.59 1.43
C ARG A 213 6.02 23.14 2.49
N GLY A 214 7.31 22.80 2.37
CA GLY A 214 8.35 23.25 3.31
C GLY A 214 8.25 22.68 4.73
N VAL A 215 7.37 21.72 4.98
CA VAL A 215 7.25 21.04 6.29
C VAL A 215 8.25 19.89 6.36
N ASN A 216 9.01 19.79 7.45
CA ASN A 216 9.73 18.57 7.77
C ASN A 216 8.74 17.55 8.34
N VAL A 217 8.24 16.70 7.47
CA VAL A 217 7.12 15.79 7.75
C VAL A 217 7.53 14.72 8.75
N SER A 218 8.71 14.15 8.59
CA SER A 218 9.27 13.15 9.50
C SER A 218 9.34 13.68 10.92
N LYS A 219 9.88 14.88 11.12
CA LYS A 219 9.94 15.52 12.45
C LYS A 219 8.54 15.80 13.00
N ALA A 220 7.64 16.34 12.18
CA ALA A 220 6.29 16.67 12.61
C ALA A 220 5.51 15.42 13.06
N LEU A 221 5.59 14.32 12.29
CA LEU A 221 4.97 13.05 12.63
C LEU A 221 5.62 12.40 13.85
N ASN A 222 6.96 12.41 13.97
CA ASN A 222 7.64 11.87 15.15
C ASN A 222 7.20 12.60 16.43
N VAL A 223 7.07 13.93 16.39
CA VAL A 223 6.62 14.72 17.54
C VAL A 223 5.14 14.44 17.87
N ALA A 224 4.27 14.40 16.85
CA ALA A 224 2.84 14.22 17.07
C ALA A 224 2.48 12.79 17.50
N LEU A 225 3.14 11.79 16.90
CA LEU A 225 2.85 10.39 17.16
C LEU A 225 3.69 9.82 18.29
N ASP A 226 4.86 10.38 18.64
CA ASP A 226 5.76 9.83 19.67
C ASP A 226 6.03 8.31 19.48
N LEU A 227 6.19 7.90 18.22
CA LEU A 227 6.40 6.52 17.80
C LEU A 227 7.44 6.46 16.69
N PRO A 228 8.20 5.36 16.57
CA PRO A 228 9.11 5.17 15.44
C PRO A 228 8.33 5.13 14.12
N ILE A 229 8.68 6.02 13.19
CA ILE A 229 8.01 6.10 11.89
C ILE A 229 8.92 5.72 10.71
N ARG A 230 8.31 5.18 9.65
CA ARG A 230 8.93 5.05 8.33
C ARG A 230 8.01 5.61 7.25
N ILE A 231 8.46 6.68 6.60
CA ILE A 231 7.75 7.30 5.48
C ILE A 231 8.14 6.65 4.15
N ALA A 232 7.16 6.43 3.28
CA ALA A 232 7.37 6.01 1.90
C ALA A 232 6.33 6.62 0.95
N ASN A 233 6.66 6.61 -0.34
CA ASN A 233 5.76 7.00 -1.41
C ASN A 233 4.57 6.02 -1.51
N ASP A 234 3.38 6.56 -1.69
CA ASP A 234 2.11 5.84 -1.85
C ASP A 234 2.10 4.75 -2.93
N ALA A 235 2.66 4.99 -4.12
CA ALA A 235 2.72 3.99 -5.19
C ALA A 235 3.64 2.81 -4.83
N ASN A 236 4.76 3.07 -4.16
CA ASN A 236 5.60 1.99 -3.63
C ASN A 236 4.89 1.17 -2.55
N LEU A 237 4.08 1.84 -1.70
CA LEU A 237 3.27 1.15 -0.70
C LEU A 237 2.18 0.30 -1.33
N GLY A 238 1.51 0.80 -2.38
CA GLY A 238 0.57 0.01 -3.18
C GLY A 238 1.22 -1.22 -3.83
N ALA A 239 2.46 -1.10 -4.31
CA ALA A 239 3.23 -2.23 -4.82
C ALA A 239 3.49 -3.28 -3.74
N LEU A 240 3.92 -2.82 -2.56
CA LEU A 240 4.26 -3.68 -1.44
C LEU A 240 3.03 -4.40 -0.88
N SER A 241 1.87 -3.74 -0.83
CA SER A 241 0.63 -4.37 -0.34
C SER A 241 0.07 -5.39 -1.32
N GLU A 242 0.03 -5.07 -2.63
CA GLU A 242 -0.45 -6.02 -3.64
C GLU A 242 0.47 -7.25 -3.73
N TRP A 243 1.77 -7.07 -3.51
CA TRP A 243 2.72 -8.18 -3.39
C TRP A 243 2.52 -9.02 -2.11
N MET A 244 2.21 -8.38 -0.99
CA MET A 244 2.04 -9.05 0.31
C MET A 244 0.68 -9.75 0.45
N TRP A 245 -0.42 -9.04 0.18
CA TRP A 245 -1.78 -9.51 0.42
C TRP A 245 -2.65 -9.59 -0.84
N GLY A 246 -2.25 -8.95 -1.93
CA GLY A 246 -3.11 -8.75 -3.09
C GLY A 246 -2.76 -9.59 -4.33
N ALA A 247 -2.93 -8.97 -5.50
CA ALA A 247 -2.93 -9.61 -6.80
C ALA A 247 -1.54 -10.12 -7.25
N ALA A 248 -0.47 -9.62 -6.64
CA ALA A 248 0.91 -9.97 -6.98
C ALA A 248 1.53 -10.99 -6.00
N ARG A 249 0.72 -11.64 -5.15
CA ARG A 249 1.20 -12.67 -4.23
C ARG A 249 1.84 -13.83 -4.97
N GLY A 250 3.03 -14.21 -4.50
CA GLY A 250 3.80 -15.33 -5.07
C GLY A 250 4.75 -14.92 -6.20
N CYS A 251 4.63 -13.70 -6.72
CA CYS A 251 5.60 -13.15 -7.69
C CYS A 251 6.83 -12.59 -6.98
N SER A 252 7.99 -12.71 -7.64
CA SER A 252 9.26 -12.12 -7.21
C SER A 252 9.50 -10.77 -7.86
N ASP A 253 9.17 -10.63 -9.14
CA ASP A 253 9.39 -9.42 -9.92
C ASP A 253 8.05 -8.81 -10.37
N VAL A 254 7.71 -7.64 -9.84
CA VAL A 254 6.39 -7.00 -10.01
C VAL A 254 6.58 -5.51 -10.27
N ALA A 255 5.87 -5.01 -11.28
CA ALA A 255 5.65 -3.58 -11.43
C ALA A 255 4.23 -3.24 -10.99
N TYR A 256 4.08 -2.19 -10.19
CA TYR A 256 2.79 -1.66 -9.79
C TYR A 256 2.62 -0.27 -10.39
N LEU A 257 1.43 0.01 -10.92
CA LEU A 257 1.05 1.30 -11.46
C LEU A 257 -0.15 1.85 -10.70
N LYS A 258 0.06 2.92 -9.95
CA LYS A 258 -0.99 3.67 -9.27
C LYS A 258 -1.56 4.72 -10.19
N ILE A 259 -2.82 4.59 -10.58
CA ILE A 259 -3.52 5.58 -11.41
C ILE A 259 -4.62 6.23 -10.57
N SER A 260 -4.32 7.41 -10.04
CA SER A 260 -5.26 8.24 -9.28
C SER A 260 -5.13 9.69 -9.77
N THR A 261 -5.14 10.68 -8.87
CA THR A 261 -4.89 12.10 -9.21
C THR A 261 -3.74 12.28 -10.21
N GLY A 262 -2.62 11.59 -9.94
CA GLY A 262 -1.47 11.44 -10.83
C GLY A 262 -1.21 9.98 -11.19
N ILE A 263 -0.04 9.74 -11.78
CA ILE A 263 0.45 8.38 -12.06
C ILE A 263 1.75 8.15 -11.30
N GLY A 264 1.76 7.15 -10.43
CA GLY A 264 2.96 6.70 -9.71
C GLY A 264 3.24 5.23 -10.02
N GLY A 265 4.48 4.80 -9.80
CA GLY A 265 4.85 3.40 -9.94
C GLY A 265 5.65 2.92 -8.74
N GLY A 266 5.57 1.63 -8.47
CA GLY A 266 6.38 0.94 -7.47
C GLY A 266 6.90 -0.38 -8.02
N LEU A 267 8.09 -0.79 -7.58
CA LEU A 267 8.78 -1.96 -8.09
C LEU A 267 9.10 -2.92 -6.96
N ILE A 268 8.77 -4.20 -7.14
CA ILE A 268 9.29 -5.31 -6.34
C ILE A 268 10.23 -6.11 -7.24
N LEU A 269 11.48 -6.29 -6.85
CA LEU A 269 12.47 -7.07 -7.61
C LEU A 269 13.08 -8.13 -6.68
N GLY A 270 13.10 -9.39 -7.11
CA GLY A 270 13.55 -10.52 -6.29
C GLY A 270 12.80 -10.64 -4.94
N GLY A 271 11.52 -10.26 -4.91
CA GLY A 271 10.68 -10.25 -3.71
C GLY A 271 11.02 -9.14 -2.70
N ASN A 272 11.71 -8.09 -3.14
CA ASN A 272 12.05 -6.93 -2.31
C ASN A 272 11.65 -5.62 -2.99
N PRO A 273 11.11 -4.64 -2.25
CA PRO A 273 10.88 -3.31 -2.80
C PRO A 273 12.17 -2.67 -3.34
N TYR A 274 12.12 -2.20 -4.57
CA TYR A 274 13.21 -1.51 -5.22
C TYR A 274 12.97 0.00 -5.24
N TRP A 275 13.67 0.71 -4.35
CA TRP A 275 13.53 2.15 -4.16
C TRP A 275 14.40 2.99 -5.09
N GLY A 276 15.38 2.38 -5.78
CA GLY A 276 16.45 3.09 -6.46
C GLY A 276 17.45 3.76 -5.50
N SER A 277 18.49 4.39 -6.05
CA SER A 277 19.55 5.05 -5.28
C SER A 277 19.04 6.22 -4.44
N GLY A 278 18.14 7.03 -5.01
CA GLY A 278 17.58 8.23 -4.36
C GLY A 278 16.24 8.03 -3.64
N GLY A 279 15.62 6.85 -3.74
CA GLY A 279 14.27 6.59 -3.21
C GLY A 279 13.13 6.88 -4.20
N THR A 280 13.45 7.18 -5.46
CA THR A 280 12.51 7.65 -6.50
C THR A 280 12.48 6.74 -7.72
N ALA A 281 12.79 5.44 -7.56
CA ALA A 281 12.54 4.49 -8.65
C ALA A 281 11.03 4.36 -8.90
N GLY A 282 10.65 4.10 -10.16
CA GLY A 282 9.25 3.86 -10.52
C GLY A 282 8.45 5.11 -10.87
N GLU A 283 9.06 6.29 -11.06
CA GLU A 283 8.42 7.55 -11.48
C GLU A 283 7.92 7.53 -12.95
N ILE A 284 7.22 6.47 -13.36
CA ILE A 284 6.72 6.23 -14.71
C ILE A 284 5.73 7.30 -15.19
N GLY A 285 5.01 7.94 -14.26
CA GLY A 285 4.14 9.08 -14.59
C GLY A 285 4.88 10.25 -15.23
N HIS A 286 6.19 10.34 -15.03
CA HIS A 286 7.04 11.40 -15.56
C HIS A 286 7.84 10.99 -16.81
N THR A 287 7.68 9.77 -17.32
CA THR A 287 8.21 9.35 -18.62
C THR A 287 7.61 10.18 -19.74
N ILE A 288 8.44 10.67 -20.66
CA ILE A 288 8.00 11.48 -21.80
C ILE A 288 7.36 10.55 -22.84
N ILE A 289 6.06 10.72 -23.07
CA ILE A 289 5.28 9.99 -24.08
C ILE A 289 5.04 10.85 -25.31
N ASP A 290 4.76 12.13 -25.12
CA ASP A 290 4.61 13.11 -26.21
C ASP A 290 5.58 14.27 -26.00
N PRO A 291 6.75 14.29 -26.68
CA PRO A 291 7.73 15.37 -26.54
C PRO A 291 7.17 16.77 -26.84
N LEU A 292 6.05 16.86 -27.57
CA LEU A 292 5.36 18.10 -27.90
C LEU A 292 4.08 18.30 -27.07
N GLY A 293 3.91 17.53 -25.99
CA GLY A 293 2.72 17.51 -25.16
C GLY A 293 2.58 18.70 -24.21
N ARG A 294 1.82 18.53 -23.13
CA ARG A 294 1.60 19.59 -22.12
C ARG A 294 2.76 19.69 -21.14
N PHE A 295 2.92 20.85 -20.51
CA PHE A 295 3.83 20.98 -19.37
C PHE A 295 3.31 20.17 -18.18
N CYS A 296 4.21 19.42 -17.55
CA CYS A 296 3.97 18.68 -16.32
C CYS A 296 4.38 19.53 -15.12
N ARG A 297 3.75 19.28 -13.96
CA ARG A 297 4.13 19.93 -12.69
C ARG A 297 5.56 19.63 -12.25
N CYS A 298 6.19 18.56 -12.76
CA CYS A 298 7.59 18.27 -12.49
C CYS A 298 8.58 19.17 -13.26
N GLY A 299 8.09 20.04 -14.16
CA GLY A 299 8.90 20.94 -14.98
C GLY A 299 9.18 20.42 -16.40
N ASN A 300 9.00 19.13 -16.66
CA ASN A 300 9.13 18.54 -17.99
C ASN A 300 7.91 18.80 -18.88
N ARG A 301 8.00 18.42 -20.15
CA ARG A 301 6.91 18.43 -21.12
C ARG A 301 6.61 17.01 -21.58
N GLY A 302 5.33 16.68 -21.75
CA GLY A 302 4.95 15.42 -22.39
C GLY A 302 4.89 14.20 -21.50
N CYS A 303 4.95 14.39 -20.18
CA CYS A 303 4.90 13.29 -19.23
C CYS A 303 3.60 12.48 -19.36
N LEU A 304 3.67 11.16 -19.16
CA LEU A 304 2.51 10.26 -19.15
C LEU A 304 1.35 10.80 -18.31
N GLU A 305 1.63 11.34 -17.12
CA GLU A 305 0.62 11.91 -16.23
C GLU A 305 -0.21 13.02 -16.89
N THR A 306 0.39 13.80 -17.79
CA THR A 306 -0.30 14.89 -18.50
C THR A 306 -1.29 14.41 -19.55
N ILE A 307 -1.31 13.10 -19.82
CA ILE A 307 -2.19 12.41 -20.76
C ILE A 307 -3.17 11.51 -20.00
N ALA A 308 -2.66 10.71 -19.05
CA ALA A 308 -3.40 9.59 -18.45
C ALA A 308 -3.68 9.72 -16.94
N GLY A 309 -3.21 10.78 -16.26
CA GLY A 309 -3.57 11.02 -14.86
C GLY A 309 -5.07 11.32 -14.70
N ALA A 310 -5.70 10.94 -13.58
CA ALA A 310 -7.15 11.11 -13.40
C ALA A 310 -7.58 12.58 -13.52
N GLU A 311 -6.78 13.53 -13.04
CA GLU A 311 -7.09 14.96 -13.24
C GLU A 311 -7.15 15.35 -14.72
N THR A 312 -6.32 14.75 -15.57
CA THR A 312 -6.35 14.97 -17.02
C THR A 312 -7.60 14.38 -17.65
N ILE A 313 -7.95 13.14 -17.26
CA ILE A 313 -9.13 12.44 -17.76
C ILE A 313 -10.41 13.19 -17.35
N LEU A 314 -10.49 13.66 -16.10
CA LEU A 314 -11.62 14.42 -15.57
C LEU A 314 -11.83 15.74 -16.31
N ARG A 315 -10.76 16.47 -16.66
CA ARG A 315 -10.84 17.70 -17.48
C ARG A 315 -11.49 17.45 -18.84
N THR A 316 -11.30 16.27 -19.43
CA THR A 316 -12.00 15.90 -20.67
C THR A 316 -13.50 15.68 -20.41
N GLY A 317 -13.84 15.09 -19.26
CA GLY A 317 -15.22 14.89 -18.80
C GLY A 317 -15.98 16.17 -18.44
N GLU A 318 -15.29 17.26 -18.11
CA GLU A 318 -15.93 18.56 -17.81
C GLU A 318 -16.81 19.09 -18.95
N LYS A 319 -16.55 18.66 -20.20
CA LYS A 319 -17.39 18.97 -21.36
C LYS A 319 -18.78 18.35 -21.30
N ILE A 320 -18.95 17.29 -20.50
CA ILE A 320 -20.22 16.59 -20.30
C ILE A 320 -20.94 17.16 -19.09
N ALA A 321 -20.24 17.21 -17.95
CA ALA A 321 -20.75 17.76 -16.71
C ALA A 321 -19.62 18.37 -15.89
N PRO A 322 -19.79 19.58 -15.34
CA PRO A 322 -18.78 20.20 -14.49
C PRO A 322 -18.64 19.44 -13.17
N GLY A 323 -17.39 19.32 -12.69
CA GLY A 323 -17.11 18.78 -11.35
C GLY A 323 -17.30 17.27 -11.20
N LEU A 324 -17.19 16.50 -12.29
CA LEU A 324 -17.25 15.04 -12.22
C LEU A 324 -16.19 14.47 -11.28
N THR A 325 -16.58 13.45 -10.51
CA THR A 325 -15.65 12.56 -9.81
C THR A 325 -15.22 11.42 -10.73
N VAL A 326 -14.12 10.72 -10.39
CA VAL A 326 -13.67 9.54 -11.15
C VAL A 326 -14.78 8.48 -11.20
N THR A 327 -15.43 8.22 -10.07
CA THR A 327 -16.57 7.30 -9.98
C THR A 327 -17.70 7.68 -10.95
N GLN A 328 -18.05 8.97 -11.03
CA GLN A 328 -19.09 9.43 -11.95
C GLN A 328 -18.65 9.32 -13.42
N LEU A 329 -17.40 9.66 -13.74
CA LEU A 329 -16.86 9.52 -15.10
C LEU A 329 -16.87 8.06 -15.56
N ILE A 330 -16.46 7.13 -14.71
CA ILE A 330 -16.49 5.69 -14.99
C ILE A 330 -17.93 5.21 -15.17
N GLN A 331 -18.86 5.70 -14.35
CA GLN A 331 -20.27 5.33 -14.47
C GLN A 331 -20.88 5.82 -15.79
N LEU A 332 -20.57 7.05 -16.22
CA LEU A 332 -20.99 7.56 -17.53
C LEU A 332 -20.40 6.74 -18.67
N ALA A 333 -19.12 6.35 -18.59
CA ALA A 333 -18.49 5.48 -19.59
C ALA A 333 -19.21 4.13 -19.69
N ARG A 334 -19.56 3.51 -18.57
CA ARG A 334 -20.35 2.27 -18.52
C ARG A 334 -21.75 2.41 -19.09
N GLN A 335 -22.32 3.61 -19.04
CA GLN A 335 -23.62 3.94 -19.63
C GLN A 335 -23.53 4.24 -21.14
N GLY A 336 -22.35 4.10 -21.75
CA GLY A 336 -22.15 4.30 -23.18
C GLY A 336 -21.74 5.72 -23.56
N GLU A 337 -21.42 6.60 -22.59
CA GLU A 337 -21.02 7.96 -22.93
C GLU A 337 -19.66 7.98 -23.63
N THR A 338 -19.69 8.30 -24.92
CA THR A 338 -18.57 8.14 -25.84
C THR A 338 -17.36 8.98 -25.48
N THR A 339 -17.56 10.17 -24.91
CA THR A 339 -16.44 11.05 -24.50
C THR A 339 -15.68 10.45 -23.33
N CYS A 340 -16.37 9.86 -22.35
CA CYS A 340 -15.75 9.18 -21.21
C CYS A 340 -15.01 7.91 -21.65
N ILE A 341 -15.62 7.11 -22.52
CA ILE A 341 -14.99 5.89 -23.08
C ILE A 341 -13.70 6.24 -23.82
N LYS A 342 -13.74 7.25 -24.69
CA LYS A 342 -12.55 7.71 -25.43
C LYS A 342 -11.46 8.22 -24.50
N ALA A 343 -11.81 9.01 -23.48
CA ALA A 343 -10.82 9.51 -22.52
C ALA A 343 -10.12 8.37 -21.76
N LEU A 344 -10.84 7.32 -21.37
CA LEU A 344 -10.26 6.11 -20.76
C LEU A 344 -9.39 5.33 -21.75
N SER A 345 -9.85 5.20 -23.00
CA SER A 345 -9.11 4.52 -24.07
C SER A 345 -7.80 5.22 -24.42
N ASP A 346 -7.81 6.55 -24.55
CA ASP A 346 -6.63 7.35 -24.85
C ASP A 346 -5.61 7.27 -23.71
N ALA A 347 -6.09 7.33 -22.46
CA ALA A 347 -5.26 7.15 -21.28
C ALA A 347 -4.63 5.76 -21.25
N GLY A 348 -5.43 4.71 -21.48
CA GLY A 348 -4.94 3.34 -21.50
C GLY A 348 -3.92 3.10 -22.62
N HIS A 349 -4.13 3.69 -23.80
CA HIS A 349 -3.14 3.62 -24.88
C HIS A 349 -1.79 4.21 -24.48
N ALA A 350 -1.78 5.42 -23.90
CA ALA A 350 -0.55 6.06 -23.43
C ALA A 350 0.14 5.28 -22.31
N ILE A 351 -0.65 4.72 -21.38
CA ILE A 351 -0.13 3.85 -20.31
C ILE A 351 0.51 2.59 -20.90
N GLY A 352 -0.13 1.93 -21.87
CA GLY A 352 0.42 0.73 -22.50
C GLY A 352 1.79 0.96 -23.15
N ILE A 353 2.00 2.11 -23.81
CA ILE A 353 3.31 2.51 -24.35
C ILE A 353 4.35 2.66 -23.22
N ALA A 354 4.00 3.36 -22.14
CA ALA A 354 4.89 3.56 -21.02
C ALA A 354 5.26 2.24 -20.32
N LEU A 355 4.28 1.34 -20.16
CA LEU A 355 4.49 0.01 -19.59
C LEU A 355 5.38 -0.84 -20.49
N ALA A 356 5.24 -0.76 -21.81
CA ALA A 356 6.12 -1.48 -22.73
C ALA A 356 7.59 -1.06 -22.54
N MET A 357 7.85 0.24 -22.40
CA MET A 357 9.19 0.75 -22.11
C MET A 357 9.73 0.21 -20.79
N LEU A 358 8.93 0.27 -19.72
CA LEU A 358 9.34 -0.24 -18.40
C LEU A 358 9.61 -1.75 -18.44
N CYS A 359 8.69 -2.53 -19.00
CA CYS A 359 8.78 -3.99 -19.01
C CYS A 359 9.90 -4.50 -19.93
N ASN A 360 10.21 -3.80 -21.02
CA ASN A 360 11.38 -4.12 -21.85
C ASN A 360 12.70 -3.99 -21.07
N LEU A 361 12.75 -3.13 -20.04
CA LEU A 361 13.96 -2.90 -19.24
C LEU A 361 14.08 -3.84 -18.04
N ILE A 362 12.97 -4.13 -17.35
CA ILE A 362 13.00 -4.87 -16.08
C ILE A 362 12.40 -6.27 -16.17
N ASN A 363 11.63 -6.56 -17.22
CA ASN A 363 10.98 -7.85 -17.49
C ASN A 363 10.30 -8.48 -16.26
N PRO A 364 9.28 -7.84 -15.66
CA PRO A 364 8.63 -8.35 -14.47
C PRO A 364 7.68 -9.53 -14.81
N GLU A 365 7.32 -10.34 -13.81
CA GLU A 365 6.35 -11.42 -13.97
C GLU A 365 4.94 -10.89 -14.23
N CYS A 366 4.59 -9.77 -13.59
CA CYS A 366 3.31 -9.12 -13.80
C CYS A 366 3.36 -7.60 -13.59
N VAL A 367 2.36 -6.93 -14.15
CA VAL A 367 2.06 -5.52 -13.88
C VAL A 367 0.72 -5.45 -13.17
N VAL A 368 0.69 -4.85 -11.98
CA VAL A 368 -0.54 -4.61 -11.22
C VAL A 368 -0.99 -3.16 -11.40
N VAL A 369 -2.22 -2.95 -11.85
CA VAL A 369 -2.82 -1.61 -11.99
C VAL A 369 -3.74 -1.34 -10.82
N GLY A 370 -3.36 -0.38 -9.98
CA GLY A 370 -4.12 0.08 -8.82
C GLY A 370 -4.49 1.57 -8.89
N GLY A 371 -4.95 2.11 -7.76
CA GLY A 371 -5.50 3.46 -7.68
C GLY A 371 -6.97 3.56 -8.08
N GLU A 372 -7.53 4.77 -7.97
CA GLU A 372 -8.97 5.03 -8.15
C GLU A 372 -9.44 4.65 -9.57
N MET A 373 -8.61 4.90 -10.58
CA MET A 373 -8.93 4.62 -11.98
C MET A 373 -8.95 3.12 -12.30
N ALA A 374 -8.28 2.27 -11.51
CA ALA A 374 -8.35 0.82 -11.70
C ALA A 374 -9.78 0.28 -11.54
N SER A 375 -10.67 1.02 -10.87
CA SER A 375 -12.10 0.69 -10.77
C SER A 375 -12.84 0.71 -12.12
N ALA A 376 -12.26 1.30 -13.17
CA ALA A 376 -12.79 1.26 -14.54
C ALA A 376 -12.80 -0.16 -15.12
N GLY A 377 -11.95 -1.08 -14.61
CA GLY A 377 -11.84 -2.45 -15.09
C GLY A 377 -11.42 -2.49 -16.56
N GLU A 378 -12.07 -3.34 -17.36
CA GLU A 378 -11.72 -3.55 -18.77
C GLU A 378 -11.78 -2.29 -19.63
N LEU A 379 -12.63 -1.30 -19.27
CA LEU A 379 -12.66 0.00 -19.96
C LEU A 379 -11.31 0.74 -19.96
N LEU A 380 -10.43 0.41 -19.01
CA LEU A 380 -9.07 0.93 -18.93
C LEU A 380 -8.03 -0.17 -19.22
N LEU A 381 -8.23 -1.39 -18.72
CA LEU A 381 -7.25 -2.47 -18.87
C LEU A 381 -7.13 -3.00 -20.29
N ASP A 382 -8.22 -3.07 -21.06
CA ASP A 382 -8.17 -3.55 -22.45
C ASP A 382 -7.31 -2.62 -23.33
N PRO A 383 -7.52 -1.28 -23.34
CA PRO A 383 -6.64 -0.37 -24.07
C PRO A 383 -5.18 -0.40 -23.61
N ILE A 384 -4.93 -0.57 -22.31
CA ILE A 384 -3.58 -0.75 -21.77
C ILE A 384 -2.93 -1.99 -22.38
N ASN A 385 -3.60 -3.14 -22.29
CA ASN A 385 -3.10 -4.42 -22.78
C ASN A 385 -2.87 -4.39 -24.28
N ALA A 386 -3.80 -3.84 -25.06
CA ALA A 386 -3.69 -3.74 -26.51
C ALA A 386 -2.47 -2.91 -26.92
N SER A 387 -2.29 -1.74 -26.31
CA SER A 387 -1.16 -0.84 -26.59
C SER A 387 0.18 -1.43 -26.12
N PHE A 388 0.21 -2.02 -24.92
CA PHE A 388 1.37 -2.71 -24.38
C PHE A 388 1.87 -3.81 -25.33
N ARG A 389 0.97 -4.69 -25.79
CA ARG A 389 1.33 -5.79 -26.70
C ARG A 389 1.86 -5.32 -28.06
N GLN A 390 1.49 -4.12 -28.50
CA GLN A 390 1.99 -3.54 -29.75
C GLN A 390 3.38 -2.90 -29.57
N ALA A 391 3.66 -2.33 -28.39
CA ALA A 391 4.87 -1.56 -28.14
C ALA A 391 6.01 -2.37 -27.48
N ALA A 392 5.68 -3.46 -26.77
CA ALA A 392 6.66 -4.30 -26.08
C ALA A 392 7.36 -5.29 -27.01
N LEU A 393 8.55 -5.74 -26.62
CA LEU A 393 9.22 -6.85 -27.31
C LEU A 393 8.34 -8.11 -27.22
N THR A 394 8.26 -8.89 -28.30
CA THR A 394 7.39 -10.08 -28.37
C THR A 394 7.66 -11.07 -27.23
N SER A 395 8.92 -11.25 -26.84
CA SER A 395 9.30 -12.12 -25.72
C SER A 395 8.80 -11.61 -24.36
N VAL A 396 8.70 -10.29 -24.19
CA VAL A 396 8.19 -9.67 -22.95
C VAL A 396 6.66 -9.74 -22.93
N ALA A 397 6.01 -9.41 -24.05
CA ALA A 397 4.55 -9.38 -24.16
C ALA A 397 3.89 -10.77 -24.08
N GLY A 398 4.61 -11.83 -24.44
CA GLY A 398 4.08 -13.20 -24.46
C GLY A 398 3.79 -13.77 -23.08
N ASP A 399 4.64 -13.47 -22.10
CA ASP A 399 4.59 -14.09 -20.76
C ASP A 399 4.03 -13.13 -19.69
N LEU A 400 4.03 -11.82 -19.93
CA LEU A 400 3.62 -10.81 -18.96
C LEU A 400 2.10 -10.66 -18.89
N THR A 401 1.57 -10.59 -17.66
CA THR A 401 0.15 -10.28 -17.42
C THR A 401 -0.02 -8.90 -16.80
N VAL A 402 -0.86 -8.05 -17.39
CA VAL A 402 -1.35 -6.82 -16.77
C VAL A 402 -2.67 -7.12 -16.07
N ILE A 403 -2.70 -6.98 -14.74
CA ILE A 403 -3.84 -7.34 -13.90
C ILE A 403 -4.30 -6.16 -13.06
N ARG A 404 -5.57 -6.18 -12.67
CA ARG A 404 -6.12 -5.22 -11.71
C ARG A 404 -5.64 -5.54 -10.30
N GLY A 405 -5.28 -4.52 -9.52
CA GLY A 405 -5.07 -4.65 -8.09
C GLY A 405 -6.34 -5.11 -7.37
N SER A 406 -6.15 -5.92 -6.34
CA SER A 406 -7.25 -6.53 -5.57
C SER A 406 -7.62 -5.76 -4.30
N LEU A 407 -6.76 -4.87 -3.81
CA LEU A 407 -6.92 -4.21 -2.50
C LEU A 407 -7.70 -2.90 -2.58
N GLY A 408 -7.92 -2.36 -3.78
CA GLY A 408 -8.70 -1.14 -3.97
C GLY A 408 -8.15 0.04 -3.16
N GLU A 409 -9.03 0.74 -2.44
CA GLU A 409 -8.67 1.92 -1.62
C GLU A 409 -7.86 1.58 -0.36
N GLN A 410 -7.70 0.30 -0.02
CA GLN A 410 -6.91 -0.14 1.13
C GLN A 410 -5.44 -0.37 0.76
N ALA A 411 -5.08 -0.37 -0.53
CA ALA A 411 -3.76 -0.75 -0.99
C ALA A 411 -2.65 0.07 -0.31
N GLU A 412 -2.82 1.38 -0.20
CA GLU A 412 -1.79 2.28 0.33
C GLU A 412 -1.63 2.14 1.85
N VAL A 413 -2.73 2.07 2.61
CA VAL A 413 -2.66 1.90 4.09
C VAL A 413 -2.10 0.52 4.47
N LEU A 414 -2.47 -0.53 3.71
CA LEU A 414 -1.89 -1.85 3.91
C LEU A 414 -0.40 -1.85 3.55
N GLY A 415 0.00 -1.09 2.53
CA GLY A 415 1.41 -0.91 2.21
C GLY A 415 2.17 -0.23 3.35
N ALA A 416 1.55 0.76 3.99
CA ALA A 416 2.07 1.42 5.18
C ALA A 416 2.21 0.41 6.34
N VAL A 417 1.25 -0.49 6.54
CA VAL A 417 1.40 -1.61 7.49
C VAL A 417 2.59 -2.51 7.10
N ALA A 418 2.71 -2.90 5.83
CA ALA A 418 3.79 -3.77 5.37
C ALA A 418 5.19 -3.15 5.57
N ILE A 419 5.35 -1.85 5.35
CA ILE A 419 6.64 -1.20 5.61
C ILE A 419 6.90 -1.11 7.13
N ALA A 420 5.86 -0.92 7.95
CA ALA A 420 5.99 -0.96 9.41
C ALA A 420 6.44 -2.34 9.91
N LEU A 421 5.82 -3.41 9.40
CA LEU A 421 6.22 -4.79 9.66
C LEU A 421 7.69 -5.00 9.32
N ARG A 422 8.13 -4.62 8.11
CA ARG A 422 9.53 -4.76 7.68
C ARG A 422 10.54 -4.06 8.60
N ASN A 423 10.16 -2.95 9.25
CA ASN A 423 11.03 -2.22 10.18
C ASN A 423 10.99 -2.76 11.61
N ALA A 424 10.05 -3.65 11.96
CA ALA A 424 9.93 -4.23 13.30
C ALA A 424 11.15 -5.08 13.70
N VAL A 425 11.86 -5.64 12.71
CA VAL A 425 12.96 -6.61 12.92
C VAL A 425 14.26 -6.15 12.22
N SER A 426 14.39 -4.87 11.89
CA SER A 426 15.57 -4.37 11.18
C SER A 426 16.79 -4.25 12.11
N PRO A 427 17.98 -4.76 11.72
CA PRO A 427 19.21 -4.56 12.49
C PRO A 427 19.55 -3.07 12.55
N ARG A 428 20.22 -2.63 13.63
CA ARG A 428 20.74 -1.25 13.73
C ARG A 428 21.50 -0.91 12.44
N PRO A 429 21.35 0.29 11.85
CA PRO A 429 22.32 0.76 10.87
C PRO A 429 23.70 0.69 11.54
N HIS A 430 24.62 -0.04 10.93
CA HIS A 430 26.02 0.04 11.32
C HIS A 430 26.43 1.51 11.13
N PRO A 431 27.00 2.19 12.14
CA PRO A 431 27.56 3.51 11.93
C PRO A 431 28.77 3.35 10.98
N GLY A 432 28.55 3.51 9.68
CA GLY A 432 29.61 3.35 8.69
C GLY A 432 29.25 3.03 7.24
N ASN A 433 27.98 3.14 6.79
CA ASN A 433 27.64 3.07 5.36
C ASN A 433 26.64 4.14 4.94
#